data_AF-A0A6B2CU59-F1
#
_entry.id   AF-A0A6B2CU59-F1
#
_cell.length_a   1.000
_cell.length_b   1.000
_cell.length_c   1.000
_cell.angle_alpha   90.00
_cell.angle_beta   90.00
_cell.angle_gamma   90.00
#
_symmetry.space_group_name_H-M   'P 1'
#
loop_
_entity.id
_entity.type
_entity.pdbx_description
1 polymer ?
#
loop_
_entity_poly.entity_id
_entity_poly.type
_entity_poly.pdbx_seq_one_letter_code
_entity_poly.pdbx_strand_id
1 'polypeptide(L)'
;MSYLLLKGSLENFLHSLGDFVGRRSELIRQFPAGVFLWGAGRVDSRVKAGIGVFLYVTKNQYNEGGLVLYGRLLDVREFSGRYWPSGEWHYLLPIKAEKAAEGVIESPYDPAKWRLPDRRRLEELGVRILPGIQTVKPELAEKLAELLKPLR
;
A
#
# COMPACT_ATOMS: atom_id res chain seq x y z
N MET A 1 6.66 11.80 13.95
CA MET A 1 6.17 10.54 13.34
C MET A 1 6.88 10.33 12.01
N SER A 2 7.31 9.11 11.67
CA SER A 2 7.95 8.82 10.38
C SER A 2 6.95 8.22 9.39
N TYR A 3 7.10 8.57 8.11
CA TYR A 3 6.24 8.10 7.02
C TYR A 3 7.06 7.54 5.88
N LEU A 4 6.58 6.44 5.28
CA LEU A 4 7.15 5.84 4.09
C LEU A 4 6.15 5.82 2.95
N LEU A 5 6.66 5.88 1.73
CA LEU A 5 5.94 5.54 0.51
C LEU A 5 6.57 4.28 -0.08
N LEU A 6 5.75 3.24 -0.22
CA LEU A 6 6.09 1.95 -0.81
C LEU A 6 5.42 1.81 -2.17
N LYS A 7 6.12 1.21 -3.12
CA LYS A 7 5.65 1.06 -4.50
C LYS A 7 5.56 -0.40 -4.88
N GLY A 8 4.51 -0.77 -5.59
CA GLY A 8 4.34 -2.14 -6.09
C GLY A 8 3.53 -2.21 -7.38
N SER A 9 3.52 -3.41 -7.96
CA SER A 9 2.73 -3.70 -9.15
C SER A 9 1.24 -3.80 -8.83
N LEU A 10 0.42 -3.57 -9.84
CA LEU A 10 -1.03 -3.75 -9.73
C LEU A 10 -1.40 -5.20 -9.37
N GLU A 11 -0.75 -6.19 -9.98
CA GLU A 11 -1.05 -7.61 -9.78
C GLU A 11 -0.90 -8.05 -8.30
N ASN A 12 0.23 -7.72 -7.68
CA ASN A 12 0.48 -8.06 -6.28
C ASN A 12 -0.43 -7.27 -5.32
N PHE A 13 -0.72 -6.01 -5.67
CA PHE A 13 -1.67 -5.20 -4.91
C PHE A 13 -3.08 -5.79 -4.98
N LEU A 14 -3.55 -6.18 -6.16
CA LEU A 14 -4.87 -6.80 -6.35
C LEU A 14 -5.02 -8.11 -5.59
N HIS A 15 -3.98 -8.95 -5.58
CA HIS A 15 -3.99 -10.17 -4.77
C HIS A 15 -4.21 -9.84 -3.29
N SER A 16 -3.40 -8.93 -2.76
CA SER A 16 -3.47 -8.50 -1.36
C SER A 16 -4.79 -7.79 -1.02
N LEU A 17 -5.34 -7.01 -1.97
CA LEU A 17 -6.61 -6.30 -1.83
C LEU A 17 -7.80 -7.27 -1.82
N GLY A 18 -7.79 -8.26 -2.72
CA GLY A 18 -8.81 -9.31 -2.75
C GLY A 18 -8.85 -10.09 -1.43
N ASP A 19 -7.69 -10.33 -0.84
CA ASP A 19 -7.57 -10.97 0.46
C ASP A 19 -7.90 -10.04 1.63
N PHE A 20 -7.58 -8.76 1.54
CA PHE A 20 -7.98 -7.75 2.51
C PHE A 20 -9.51 -7.66 2.64
N VAL A 21 -10.22 -7.62 1.51
CA VAL A 21 -11.68 -7.56 1.46
C VAL A 21 -12.32 -8.91 1.79
N GLY A 22 -11.83 -9.99 1.17
CA GLY A 22 -12.48 -11.31 1.23
C GLY A 22 -11.98 -12.24 2.33
N ARG A 23 -10.81 -11.95 2.93
CA ARG A 23 -10.14 -12.76 3.99
C ARG A 23 -10.06 -14.25 3.65
N ARG A 24 -9.69 -14.56 2.41
CA ARG A 24 -9.77 -15.92 1.85
C ARG A 24 -8.57 -16.78 2.22
N SER A 25 -7.35 -16.23 2.20
CA SER A 25 -6.16 -17.00 2.57
C SER A 25 -6.04 -17.29 4.06
N GLU A 26 -5.32 -18.36 4.41
CA GLU A 26 -4.97 -18.65 5.81
C GLU A 26 -4.02 -17.60 6.39
N LEU A 27 -3.14 -17.01 5.57
CA LEU A 27 -2.17 -16.02 6.02
C LEU A 27 -2.86 -14.77 6.56
N ILE A 28 -3.82 -14.19 5.81
CA ILE A 28 -4.51 -12.96 6.27
C ILE A 28 -5.39 -13.21 7.50
N ARG A 29 -5.88 -14.44 7.69
CA ARG A 29 -6.70 -14.82 8.85
C ARG A 29 -5.93 -14.80 10.17
N GLN A 30 -4.60 -14.84 10.14
CA GLN A 30 -3.74 -14.67 11.32
C GLN A 30 -3.70 -13.22 11.83
N PHE A 31 -4.22 -12.27 11.06
CA PHE A 31 -4.22 -10.84 11.40
C PHE A 31 -5.65 -10.34 11.66
N PRO A 32 -5.84 -9.32 12.52
CA PRO A 32 -7.15 -8.69 12.72
C PRO A 32 -7.79 -8.16 11.44
N ALA A 33 -9.10 -7.92 11.47
CA ALA A 33 -9.80 -7.25 10.37
C ALA A 33 -9.23 -5.84 10.12
N GLY A 34 -9.22 -5.43 8.84
CA GLY A 34 -8.64 -4.16 8.41
C GLY A 34 -7.11 -4.14 8.33
N VAL A 35 -6.44 -5.29 8.43
CA VAL A 35 -5.01 -5.42 8.11
C VAL A 35 -4.84 -5.79 6.65
N PHE A 36 -4.03 -5.02 5.92
CA PHE A 36 -3.58 -5.27 4.56
C PHE A 36 -2.17 -5.88 4.59
N LEU A 37 -1.90 -6.88 3.76
CA LEU A 37 -0.57 -7.50 3.68
C LEU A 37 0.23 -6.93 2.52
N TRP A 38 1.41 -6.40 2.79
CA TRP A 38 2.34 -5.92 1.77
C TRP A 38 3.64 -6.73 1.78
N GLY A 39 4.18 -7.01 0.59
CA GLY A 39 5.40 -7.79 0.41
C GLY A 39 6.60 -6.90 0.17
N ALA A 40 7.72 -7.21 0.81
CA ALA A 40 9.00 -6.55 0.53
C ALA A 40 10.10 -7.60 0.29
N GLY A 41 10.87 -7.43 -0.78
CA GLY A 41 12.04 -8.28 -1.04
C GLY A 41 13.18 -7.96 -0.08
N ARG A 42 13.30 -6.70 0.35
CA ARG A 42 14.27 -6.24 1.35
C ARG A 42 13.63 -5.16 2.22
N VAL A 43 14.07 -5.10 3.46
CA VAL A 43 13.75 -4.04 4.41
C VAL A 43 15.05 -3.40 4.89
N ASP A 44 15.01 -2.12 5.21
CA ASP A 44 16.12 -1.42 5.86
C ASP A 44 15.65 -0.80 7.18
N SER A 45 16.57 -0.15 7.90
CA SER A 45 16.33 0.41 9.23
C SER A 45 15.19 1.43 9.32
N ARG A 46 14.69 1.93 8.19
CA ARG A 46 13.55 2.86 8.14
C ARG A 46 12.21 2.14 8.29
N VAL A 47 12.14 0.85 7.95
CA VAL A 47 10.92 0.04 7.99
C VAL A 47 10.79 -0.57 9.39
N LYS A 48 9.93 0.02 10.22
CA LYS A 48 9.71 -0.40 11.61
C LYS A 48 8.25 -0.20 12.01
N ALA A 49 7.78 -0.98 12.97
CA ALA A 49 6.42 -0.88 13.50
C ALA A 49 6.07 0.56 13.93
N GLY A 50 4.79 0.93 13.77
CA GLY A 50 4.22 2.22 14.14
C GLY A 50 4.36 3.34 13.10
N ILE A 51 5.19 3.17 12.07
CA ILE A 51 5.34 4.18 11.02
C ILE A 51 4.09 4.28 10.12
N GLY A 52 3.82 5.46 9.60
CA GLY A 52 2.81 5.63 8.56
C GLY A 52 3.31 5.12 7.22
N VAL A 53 2.46 4.42 6.48
CA VAL A 53 2.81 3.84 5.19
C VAL A 53 1.78 4.25 4.15
N PHE A 54 2.27 4.85 3.07
CA PHE A 54 1.54 5.12 1.84
C PHE A 54 1.89 4.03 0.83
N LEU A 55 0.87 3.43 0.22
CA LEU A 55 1.04 2.48 -0.87
C LEU A 55 0.74 3.16 -2.20
N TYR A 56 1.66 3.01 -3.14
CA TYR A 56 1.56 3.53 -4.50
C TYR A 56 1.63 2.37 -5.49
N VAL A 57 0.62 2.25 -6.35
CA VAL A 57 0.63 1.28 -7.45
C VAL A 57 1.25 1.95 -8.68
N THR A 58 2.21 1.29 -9.31
CA THR A 58 2.86 1.80 -10.52
C THR A 58 1.91 1.79 -11.72
N LYS A 59 2.26 2.56 -12.76
CA LYS A 59 1.59 2.55 -14.06
C LYS A 59 1.30 1.12 -14.54
N ASN A 60 0.11 0.92 -15.06
CA ASN A 60 -0.42 -0.37 -15.51
C ASN A 60 -1.36 -0.15 -16.70
N GLN A 61 -2.00 -1.20 -17.19
CA GLN A 61 -2.88 -1.14 -18.36
C GLN A 61 -4.18 -0.34 -18.15
N TYR A 62 -4.56 0.00 -16.92
CA TYR A 62 -5.81 0.72 -16.61
C TYR A 62 -5.61 2.18 -16.22
N ASN A 63 -4.46 2.53 -15.64
CA ASN A 63 -4.18 3.89 -15.16
C ASN A 63 -2.67 4.18 -15.10
N GLU A 64 -2.34 5.47 -14.96
CA GLU A 64 -0.96 6.00 -14.88
C GLU A 64 -0.23 5.69 -13.56
N GLY A 65 -0.86 4.90 -12.68
CA GLY A 65 -0.38 4.65 -11.33
C GLY A 65 -0.73 5.77 -10.37
N GLY A 66 -0.83 5.45 -9.09
CA GLY A 66 -1.29 6.39 -8.09
C GLY A 66 -1.28 5.86 -6.67
N LEU A 67 -1.56 6.76 -5.75
CA LEU A 67 -1.71 6.45 -4.33
C LEU A 67 -2.99 5.64 -4.12
N VAL A 68 -2.91 4.49 -3.45
CA VAL A 68 -4.05 3.56 -3.31
C VAL A 68 -4.52 3.41 -1.87
N LEU A 69 -3.59 3.43 -0.91
CA LEU A 69 -3.88 3.11 0.49
C LEU A 69 -2.92 3.84 1.40
N TYR A 70 -3.40 4.17 2.59
CA TYR A 70 -2.61 4.66 3.71
C TYR A 70 -2.98 3.90 4.99
N GLY A 71 -1.98 3.64 5.84
CA GLY A 71 -2.18 2.99 7.12
C GLY A 71 -0.95 3.00 8.01
N ARG A 72 -0.98 2.20 9.06
CA ARG A 72 0.12 2.03 10.02
C ARG A 72 0.76 0.66 9.87
N LEU A 73 2.08 0.63 9.75
CA LEU A 73 2.81 -0.63 9.78
C LEU A 73 2.72 -1.22 11.19
N LEU A 74 2.19 -2.42 11.32
CA LEU A 74 2.06 -3.10 12.61
C LEU A 74 3.36 -3.79 13.01
N ASP A 75 4.05 -4.39 12.04
CA ASP A 75 5.19 -5.27 12.28
C ASP A 75 6.02 -5.46 11.00
N VAL A 76 7.20 -6.07 11.13
CA VAL A 76 8.02 -6.56 10.01
C VAL A 76 8.36 -8.01 10.28
N ARG A 77 7.88 -8.92 9.44
CA ARG A 77 8.10 -10.36 9.63
C ARG A 77 8.87 -10.95 8.47
N GLU A 78 9.87 -11.78 8.76
CA GLU A 78 10.45 -12.64 7.72
C GLU A 78 9.37 -13.59 7.20
N PHE A 79 9.43 -13.85 5.90
CA PHE A 79 8.44 -14.65 5.19
C PHE A 79 9.14 -15.52 4.13
N SER A 80 8.88 -16.82 4.18
CA SER A 80 9.43 -17.82 3.25
C SER A 80 8.36 -18.52 2.42
N GLY A 81 7.09 -18.12 2.54
CA GLY A 81 5.98 -18.73 1.83
C GLY A 81 5.77 -18.16 0.42
N ARG A 82 4.83 -18.77 -0.32
CA ARG A 82 4.28 -18.20 -1.55
C ARG A 82 2.92 -17.58 -1.24
N TYR A 83 2.85 -16.25 -1.36
CA TYR A 83 1.61 -15.50 -1.13
C TYR A 83 1.27 -14.65 -2.35
N TRP A 84 2.17 -13.75 -2.75
CA TRP A 84 1.98 -12.95 -3.95
C TRP A 84 2.20 -13.75 -5.24
N PRO A 85 1.47 -13.40 -6.32
CA PRO A 85 1.54 -14.11 -7.60
C PRO A 85 2.87 -13.91 -8.34
N SER A 86 3.56 -12.79 -8.13
CA SER A 86 4.79 -12.46 -8.86
C SER A 86 5.88 -11.91 -7.94
N GLY A 87 7.12 -12.34 -8.18
CA GLY A 87 8.32 -11.94 -7.43
C GLY A 87 8.59 -12.78 -6.18
N GLU A 88 9.77 -12.58 -5.60
CA GLU A 88 10.17 -13.17 -4.32
C GLU A 88 10.10 -12.12 -3.22
N TRP A 89 9.36 -12.43 -2.16
CA TRP A 89 9.08 -11.52 -1.06
C TRP A 89 9.54 -12.17 0.24
N HIS A 90 10.66 -11.70 0.77
CA HIS A 90 11.26 -12.25 1.98
C HIS A 90 10.68 -11.63 3.27
N TYR A 91 9.88 -10.57 3.14
CA TYR A 91 9.28 -9.88 4.27
C TYR A 91 7.80 -9.63 4.05
N LEU A 92 7.02 -9.88 5.10
CA LEU A 92 5.62 -9.54 5.24
C LEU A 92 5.51 -8.27 6.08
N LEU A 93 4.79 -7.29 5.54
CA LEU A 93 4.51 -5.99 6.16
C LEU A 93 3.00 -5.88 6.40
N PRO A 94 2.49 -6.26 7.59
CA PRO A 94 1.08 -6.11 7.93
C PRO A 94 0.78 -4.63 8.22
N ILE A 95 -0.13 -4.03 7.47
CA ILE A 95 -0.48 -2.62 7.55
C ILE A 95 -1.92 -2.51 8.03
N LYS A 96 -2.16 -1.87 9.18
CA LYS A 96 -3.52 -1.50 9.57
C LYS A 96 -3.97 -0.37 8.66
N ALA A 97 -4.86 -0.68 7.72
CA ALA A 97 -5.33 0.28 6.74
C ALA A 97 -6.25 1.30 7.43
N GLU A 98 -6.02 2.58 7.14
CA GLU A 98 -6.78 3.71 7.70
C GLU A 98 -7.53 4.48 6.61
N LYS A 99 -6.94 4.59 5.41
CA LYS A 99 -7.54 5.30 4.27
C LYS A 99 -7.26 4.58 2.95
N ALA A 100 -8.14 4.74 1.97
CA ALA A 100 -7.93 4.25 0.61
C ALA A 100 -8.42 5.27 -0.44
N ALA A 101 -7.91 5.15 -1.66
CA ALA A 101 -8.39 5.95 -2.77
C ALA A 101 -9.81 5.51 -3.17
N GLU A 102 -10.57 6.43 -3.76
CA GLU A 102 -11.95 6.17 -4.16
C GLU A 102 -12.02 5.03 -5.19
N GLY A 103 -12.92 4.07 -4.93
CA GLY A 103 -13.15 2.91 -5.79
C GLY A 103 -12.28 1.70 -5.43
N VAL A 104 -11.19 1.88 -4.69
CA VAL A 104 -10.26 0.78 -4.36
C VAL A 104 -10.97 -0.28 -3.50
N ILE A 105 -11.75 0.13 -2.51
CA ILE A 105 -12.48 -0.81 -1.64
C ILE A 105 -13.85 -1.16 -2.23
N GLU A 106 -14.50 -0.21 -2.89
CA GLU A 106 -15.85 -0.36 -3.45
C GLU A 106 -15.87 -1.21 -4.73
N SER A 107 -14.75 -1.29 -5.45
CA SER A 107 -14.61 -2.06 -6.69
C SER A 107 -13.22 -2.71 -6.74
N PRO A 108 -12.90 -3.63 -5.81
CA PRO A 108 -11.53 -4.12 -5.59
C PRO A 108 -10.97 -4.95 -6.74
N TYR A 109 -11.82 -5.40 -7.67
CA TYR A 109 -11.46 -6.21 -8.83
C TYR A 109 -11.56 -5.44 -10.15
N ASP A 110 -11.82 -4.12 -10.11
CA ASP A 110 -12.01 -3.29 -11.29
C ASP A 110 -11.18 -1.98 -11.20
N PRO A 111 -9.86 -2.05 -11.49
CA PRO A 111 -8.96 -0.90 -11.40
C PRO A 111 -9.31 0.27 -12.32
N ALA A 112 -10.12 0.04 -13.36
CA ALA A 112 -10.56 1.09 -14.27
C ALA A 112 -11.56 2.05 -13.60
N LYS A 113 -12.22 1.62 -12.52
CA LYS A 113 -13.14 2.44 -11.73
C LYS A 113 -12.45 3.25 -10.62
N TRP A 114 -11.17 3.01 -10.36
CA TRP A 114 -10.47 3.68 -9.27
C TRP A 114 -10.09 5.11 -9.64
N ARG A 115 -10.33 6.04 -8.72
CA ARG A 115 -9.90 7.43 -8.85
C ARG A 115 -8.65 7.66 -8.01
N LEU A 116 -7.52 7.26 -8.57
CA LEU A 116 -6.23 7.33 -7.88
C LEU A 116 -5.66 8.75 -7.97
N PRO A 117 -5.17 9.32 -6.86
CA PRO A 117 -4.26 10.46 -6.92
C PRO A 117 -2.99 10.03 -7.65
N ASP A 118 -2.83 10.51 -8.88
CA ASP A 118 -1.79 10.06 -9.80
C ASP A 118 -0.43 10.72 -9.52
N ARG A 119 0.58 10.33 -10.31
CA ARG A 119 1.94 10.88 -10.19
C ARG A 119 1.97 12.41 -10.29
N ARG A 120 1.24 13.00 -11.22
CA ARG A 120 1.23 14.45 -11.45
C ARG A 120 0.68 15.16 -10.21
N ARG A 121 -0.42 14.65 -9.65
CA ARG A 121 -1.03 15.22 -8.44
C ARG A 121 -0.09 15.16 -7.24
N LEU A 122 0.68 14.07 -7.10
CA LEU A 122 1.69 13.95 -6.04
C LEU A 122 2.86 14.93 -6.25
N GLU A 123 3.30 15.11 -7.49
CA GLU A 123 4.38 16.06 -7.84
C GLU A 123 3.97 17.52 -7.57
N GLU A 124 2.71 17.90 -7.81
CA GLU A 124 2.14 19.22 -7.44
C GLU A 124 2.22 19.49 -5.93
N LEU A 125 2.15 18.43 -5.11
CA LEU A 125 2.32 18.51 -3.65
C LEU A 125 3.79 18.46 -3.21
N GLY A 126 4.74 18.36 -4.15
CA GLY A 126 6.17 18.27 -3.86
C GLY A 126 6.66 16.84 -3.59
N VAL A 127 5.85 15.82 -3.89
CA VAL A 127 6.22 14.40 -3.72
C VAL A 127 6.58 13.80 -5.08
N ARG A 128 7.88 13.65 -5.33
CA ARG A 128 8.37 12.88 -6.48
C ARG A 128 8.40 11.40 -6.16
N ILE A 129 7.99 10.55 -7.10
CA ILE A 129 8.00 9.10 -6.96
C ILE A 129 9.38 8.55 -7.34
N LEU A 130 10.17 8.12 -6.36
CA LEU A 130 11.53 7.59 -6.56
C LEU A 130 11.58 6.06 -6.45
N PRO A 131 12.57 5.38 -7.06
CA PRO A 131 12.79 3.93 -6.87
C PRO A 131 12.98 3.54 -5.40
N GLY A 132 12.51 2.34 -5.03
CA GLY A 132 12.69 1.80 -3.68
C GLY A 132 11.80 2.42 -2.60
N ILE A 133 12.16 2.20 -1.34
CA ILE A 133 11.48 2.74 -0.16
C ILE A 133 11.83 4.23 -0.01
N GLN A 134 10.80 5.07 0.01
CA GLN A 134 10.95 6.52 0.10
C GLN A 134 10.43 7.06 1.44
N THR A 135 11.21 7.92 2.09
CA THR A 135 10.75 8.67 3.26
C THR A 135 9.87 9.84 2.83
N VAL A 136 8.76 10.05 3.53
CA VAL A 136 7.86 11.19 3.34
C VAL A 136 7.97 12.10 4.56
N LYS A 137 8.15 13.40 4.33
CA LYS A 137 8.16 14.39 5.42
C LYS A 137 6.76 14.51 6.05
N PRO A 138 6.64 14.75 7.36
CA PRO A 138 5.34 14.85 8.03
C PRO A 138 4.37 15.82 7.35
N GLU A 139 4.85 17.00 6.92
CA GLU A 139 4.00 18.02 6.30
C GLU A 139 3.44 17.58 4.94
N LEU A 140 4.14 16.68 4.24
CA LEU A 140 3.68 16.08 2.99
C LEU A 140 2.76 14.89 3.25
N ALA A 141 3.02 14.12 4.30
CA ALA A 141 2.21 12.96 4.67
C ALA A 141 0.76 13.36 4.97
N GLU A 142 0.55 14.47 5.69
CA GLU A 142 -0.80 14.99 5.96
C GLU A 142 -1.55 15.31 4.66
N LYS A 143 -0.90 16.04 3.73
CA LYS A 143 -1.47 16.36 2.42
C LYS A 143 -1.78 15.11 1.59
N LEU A 144 -0.91 14.10 1.61
CA LEU A 144 -1.16 12.84 0.91
C LEU A 144 -2.36 12.09 1.52
N ALA A 145 -2.47 12.07 2.84
CA ALA A 145 -3.57 11.42 3.54
C ALA A 145 -4.92 12.11 3.28
N GLU A 146 -4.95 13.40 2.97
CA GLU A 146 -6.16 14.14 2.56
C GLU A 146 -6.69 13.73 1.18
N LEU A 147 -5.84 13.17 0.31
CA LEU A 147 -6.25 12.68 -1.01
C LEU A 147 -7.00 11.34 -0.94
N LEU A 148 -7.06 10.71 0.24
CA LEU A 148 -7.64 9.39 0.45
C LEU A 148 -8.86 9.46 1.38
N LYS A 149 -9.81 8.56 1.18
CA LYS A 149 -11.03 8.45 1.99
C LYS A 149 -10.80 7.56 3.21
N PRO A 150 -11.33 7.93 4.39
CA PRO A 150 -11.32 7.06 5.56
C PRO A 150 -11.98 5.71 5.28
N LEU A 151 -11.36 4.63 5.76
CA LEU A 151 -12.00 3.33 5.82
C LEU A 151 -12.96 3.32 7.03
N ARG A 152 -14.22 3.00 6.77
CA ARG A 152 -15.26 2.87 7.80
C ARG A 152 -15.29 1.47 8.39
#